data_AF-A0A852YHE4-F1
#
_entry.id   AF-A0A852YHE4-F1
#
_cell.length_a   1.000
_cell.length_b   1.000
_cell.length_c   1.000
_cell.angle_alpha   90.00
_cell.angle_beta   90.00
_cell.angle_gamma   90.00
#
_symmetry.space_group_name_H-M   'P 1'
#
loop_
_entity.id
_entity.type
_entity.pdbx_description
1 polymer ?
#
loop_
_entity_poly.entity_id
_entity_poly.type
_entity_poly.pdbx_seq_one_letter_code
_entity_poly.pdbx_strand_id
1 'polypeptide(L)'
;MTDTGTASEISTPVQLPPLASALRRLYFLRFGFAVVWAIALVAVTSVAAPGPLFTTLLIVYPLVDAAAVIWQLRAERGGSSSRVAEWINVVMSVVAAVALGWASTVSIGAALAVWGVWAVVAGISQLVAALLRRRAGGQIPQVLSGGISVFAGLGFLFQGLGGGASATGIAGYATLGGIFFLVSAIRLSVLLRRAARG
;
A
#
# COMPACT_ATOMS: atom_id res chain seq x y z
N MET A 1 -6.34 -25.70 -54.73
CA MET A 1 -7.45 -25.04 -54.01
C MET A 1 -7.57 -25.71 -52.65
N THR A 2 -6.85 -25.19 -51.65
CA THR A 2 -6.87 -25.69 -50.27
C THR A 2 -7.05 -24.47 -49.37
N ASP A 3 -8.25 -24.35 -48.83
CA ASP A 3 -8.70 -23.27 -47.97
C ASP A 3 -8.21 -23.55 -46.54
N THR A 4 -7.19 -22.81 -46.11
CA THR A 4 -6.71 -22.85 -44.73
C THR A 4 -7.60 -21.95 -43.89
N GLY A 5 -8.54 -22.57 -43.16
CA GLY A 5 -9.37 -21.90 -42.17
C GLY A 5 -8.53 -21.14 -41.15
N THR A 6 -8.60 -19.82 -41.21
CA THR A 6 -8.00 -18.90 -40.25
C THR A 6 -8.77 -18.99 -38.94
N ALA A 7 -8.16 -19.61 -37.93
CA ALA A 7 -8.65 -19.54 -36.57
C ALA A 7 -8.69 -18.06 -36.14
N SER A 8 -9.89 -17.60 -35.79
CA SER A 8 -10.13 -16.25 -35.28
C SER A 8 -9.46 -16.12 -33.91
N GLU A 9 -8.26 -15.54 -33.87
CA GLU A 9 -7.67 -15.04 -32.63
C GLU A 9 -8.51 -13.87 -32.14
N ILE A 10 -9.44 -14.15 -31.22
CA ILE A 10 -10.11 -13.13 -30.43
C ILE A 10 -9.07 -12.54 -29.47
N SER A 11 -8.27 -11.61 -29.99
CA SER A 11 -7.45 -10.71 -29.20
C SER A 11 -8.39 -9.74 -28.49
N THR A 12 -8.80 -10.13 -27.28
CA THR A 12 -9.62 -9.25 -26.42
C THR A 12 -8.83 -7.96 -26.19
N PRO A 13 -9.33 -6.77 -26.55
CA PRO A 13 -8.55 -5.54 -26.42
C PRO A 13 -8.26 -5.30 -24.94
N VAL A 14 -6.99 -5.09 -24.59
CA VAL A 14 -6.63 -4.70 -23.22
C VAL A 14 -7.30 -3.35 -22.93
N GLN A 15 -8.27 -3.32 -22.01
CA GLN A 15 -8.94 -2.10 -21.53
C GLN A 15 -7.97 -1.24 -20.68
N LEU A 16 -6.90 -0.73 -21.29
CA LEU A 16 -5.88 0.07 -20.63
C LEU A 16 -6.38 1.45 -20.14
N PRO A 17 -7.25 2.19 -20.86
CA PRO A 17 -7.63 3.55 -20.43
C PRO A 17 -8.50 3.62 -19.15
N PRO A 18 -9.57 2.80 -18.98
CA PRO A 18 -10.41 2.87 -17.78
C PRO A 18 -9.67 2.41 -16.51
N LEU A 19 -8.93 1.30 -16.58
CA LEU A 19 -8.16 0.77 -15.45
C LEU A 19 -7.04 1.73 -15.03
N ALA A 20 -6.29 2.28 -15.99
CA ALA A 20 -5.25 3.26 -15.70
C ALA A 20 -5.81 4.54 -15.05
N SER A 21 -6.95 5.04 -15.53
CA SER A 21 -7.59 6.23 -14.93
C SER A 21 -8.03 5.96 -13.49
N ALA A 22 -8.58 4.77 -13.24
CA ALA A 22 -9.04 4.36 -11.93
C ALA A 22 -7.86 4.19 -10.94
N LEU A 23 -6.79 3.50 -11.33
CA LEU A 23 -5.58 3.34 -10.53
C LEU A 23 -4.90 4.69 -10.21
N ARG A 24 -4.90 5.62 -11.17
CA ARG A 24 -4.38 6.98 -10.96
C ARG A 24 -5.13 7.66 -9.82
N ARG A 25 -6.45 7.60 -9.83
CA ARG A 25 -7.30 8.20 -8.79
C ARG A 25 -7.05 7.55 -7.43
N LEU A 26 -6.91 6.21 -7.39
CA LEU A 26 -6.56 5.49 -6.17
C LEU A 26 -5.22 5.97 -5.60
N TYR A 27 -4.18 6.12 -6.43
CA TYR A 27 -2.88 6.55 -5.94
C TYR A 27 -2.87 8.00 -5.42
N PHE A 28 -3.60 8.92 -6.06
CA PHE A 28 -3.79 10.25 -5.49
C PHE A 28 -4.52 10.23 -4.14
N LEU A 29 -5.57 9.41 -4.00
CA LEU A 29 -6.29 9.26 -2.73
C LEU A 29 -5.37 8.69 -1.63
N ARG A 30 -4.57 7.67 -1.95
CA ARG A 30 -3.61 7.07 -1.02
C ARG A 30 -2.53 8.08 -0.59
N PHE A 31 -2.04 8.90 -1.51
CA PHE A 31 -1.12 10.00 -1.18
C PHE A 31 -1.76 11.02 -0.24
N GLY A 32 -2.93 11.55 -0.60
CA GLY A 32 -3.63 12.55 0.21
C GLY A 32 -3.95 12.02 1.62
N PHE A 33 -4.42 10.78 1.70
CA PHE A 33 -4.64 10.09 2.97
C PHE A 33 -3.34 9.99 3.79
N ALA A 34 -2.25 9.52 3.21
CA ALA A 34 -0.97 9.35 3.93
C ALA A 34 -0.47 10.66 4.53
N VAL A 35 -0.58 11.78 3.79
CA VAL A 35 -0.18 13.11 4.27
C VAL A 35 -1.07 13.59 5.40
N VAL A 36 -2.40 13.56 5.21
CA VAL A 36 -3.36 14.02 6.23
C VAL A 36 -3.22 13.18 7.50
N TRP A 37 -3.09 11.86 7.34
CA TRP A 37 -2.92 10.94 8.45
C TRP A 37 -1.61 11.17 9.20
N ALA A 38 -0.49 11.39 8.50
CA ALA A 38 0.80 11.65 9.13
C ALA A 38 0.77 12.95 9.96
N ILE A 39 0.17 14.01 9.43
CA ILE A 39 -0.02 15.28 10.15
C ILE A 39 -0.89 15.05 11.41
N ALA A 40 -2.00 14.32 11.26
CA ALA A 40 -2.89 14.02 12.39
C ALA A 40 -2.17 13.19 13.47
N LEU A 41 -1.36 12.19 13.09
CA LEU A 41 -0.61 11.38 14.04
C LEU A 41 0.41 12.25 14.81
N VAL A 42 1.20 13.06 14.10
CA VAL A 42 2.18 13.96 14.74
C VAL A 42 1.47 14.91 15.70
N ALA A 43 0.37 15.52 15.27
CA ALA A 43 -0.43 16.39 16.12
C ALA A 43 -0.84 15.67 17.40
N VAL A 44 -1.51 14.51 17.31
CA VAL A 44 -1.97 13.76 18.50
C VAL A 44 -0.82 13.34 19.42
N THR A 45 0.33 12.93 18.87
CA THR A 45 1.51 12.53 19.67
C THR A 45 2.23 13.69 20.37
N SER A 46 1.99 14.93 19.94
CA SER A 46 2.69 16.11 20.48
C SER A 46 1.98 16.77 21.66
N VAL A 47 0.68 16.53 21.84
CA VAL A 47 -0.16 17.21 22.85
C VAL A 47 -0.55 16.34 24.05
N ALA A 48 -0.47 15.00 23.98
CA ALA A 48 -0.86 14.13 25.11
C ALA A 48 -0.22 12.73 25.05
N ALA A 49 -0.32 12.00 26.18
CA ALA A 49 -0.12 10.56 26.22
C ALA A 49 -1.14 9.84 25.30
N PRO A 50 -0.87 8.59 24.86
CA PRO A 50 -1.74 7.87 23.91
C PRO A 50 -3.20 7.87 24.37
N GLY A 51 -4.07 8.49 23.57
CA GLY A 51 -5.50 8.57 23.83
C GLY A 51 -6.33 7.94 22.70
N PRO A 52 -7.67 7.99 22.79
CA PRO A 52 -8.56 7.33 21.82
C PRO A 52 -8.30 7.74 20.36
N LEU A 53 -7.91 8.99 20.12
CA LEU A 53 -7.55 9.47 18.78
C LEU A 53 -6.28 8.80 18.23
N PHE A 54 -5.27 8.56 19.07
CA PHE A 54 -4.05 7.86 18.68
C PHE A 54 -4.37 6.42 18.26
N THR A 55 -5.12 5.70 19.10
CA THR A 55 -5.60 4.35 18.80
C THR A 55 -6.41 4.32 17.51
N THR A 56 -7.32 5.27 17.32
CA THR A 56 -8.16 5.37 16.11
C THR A 56 -7.29 5.55 14.86
N LEU A 57 -6.30 6.45 14.91
CA LEU A 57 -5.40 6.66 13.77
C LEU A 57 -4.61 5.40 13.42
N LEU A 58 -4.09 4.68 14.42
CA LEU A 58 -3.38 3.41 14.20
C LEU A 58 -4.27 2.32 13.59
N ILE A 59 -5.55 2.25 13.96
CA ILE A 59 -6.51 1.31 13.39
C ILE A 59 -6.88 1.69 11.95
N VAL A 60 -7.13 2.98 11.70
CA VAL A 60 -7.62 3.47 10.40
C VAL A 60 -6.61 3.21 9.27
N TYR A 61 -5.31 3.34 9.55
CA TYR A 61 -4.30 3.24 8.48
C TYR A 61 -4.24 1.84 7.83
N PRO A 62 -4.08 0.73 8.56
CA PRO A 62 -4.16 -0.60 7.96
C PRO A 62 -5.51 -0.88 7.28
N LEU A 63 -6.63 -0.39 7.83
CA LEU A 63 -7.94 -0.58 7.19
C LEU A 63 -8.06 0.14 5.84
N VAL A 64 -7.54 1.36 5.74
CA VAL A 64 -7.47 2.09 4.46
C VAL A 64 -6.55 1.38 3.48
N ASP A 65 -5.43 0.83 3.94
CA ASP A 65 -4.54 0.02 3.10
C ASP A 65 -5.27 -1.22 2.56
N ALA A 66 -5.93 -1.98 3.43
CA ALA A 66 -6.73 -3.15 3.07
C ALA A 66 -7.81 -2.80 2.03
N ALA A 67 -8.57 -1.73 2.27
CA ALA A 67 -9.62 -1.28 1.36
C ALA A 67 -9.06 -0.93 -0.02
N ALA A 68 -7.91 -0.27 -0.07
CA ALA A 68 -7.27 0.09 -1.32
C ALA A 68 -6.72 -1.13 -2.07
N VAL A 69 -6.18 -2.14 -1.38
CA VAL A 69 -5.73 -3.40 -2.02
C VAL A 69 -6.92 -4.22 -2.51
N ILE A 70 -8.02 -4.30 -1.76
CA ILE A 70 -9.27 -4.94 -2.22
C ILE A 70 -9.78 -4.24 -3.48
N TRP A 71 -9.77 -2.91 -3.50
CA TRP A 71 -10.22 -2.15 -4.67
C TRP A 71 -9.32 -2.42 -5.89
N GLN A 72 -8.00 -2.47 -5.71
CA GLN A 72 -7.05 -2.82 -6.76
C GLN A 72 -7.33 -4.24 -7.32
N LEU A 73 -7.50 -5.23 -6.43
CA LEU A 73 -7.86 -6.60 -6.79
C LEU A 73 -9.16 -6.70 -7.61
N ARG A 74 -10.15 -5.85 -7.30
CA ARG A 74 -11.43 -5.78 -8.03
C ARG A 74 -11.30 -5.10 -9.38
N ALA A 75 -10.39 -4.14 -9.52
CA ALA A 75 -10.13 -3.41 -10.75
C ALA A 75 -9.34 -4.26 -11.77
N GLU A 76 -8.41 -5.09 -11.31
CA GLU A 76 -7.57 -5.98 -12.13
C GLU A 76 -8.31 -7.27 -12.56
N ARG A 77 -9.51 -7.17 -13.15
CA ARG A 77 -10.33 -8.33 -13.56
C ARG A 77 -9.62 -9.22 -14.61
N GLY A 78 -8.83 -10.19 -14.15
CA GLY A 78 -8.13 -11.20 -14.93
C GLY A 78 -7.03 -11.79 -14.06
N GLY A 79 -6.98 -13.11 -13.87
CA GLY A 79 -6.15 -13.77 -12.84
C GLY A 79 -4.69 -13.30 -12.80
N SER A 80 -4.39 -12.33 -11.93
CA SER A 80 -3.02 -11.87 -11.68
C SER A 80 -2.29 -12.86 -10.79
N SER A 81 -1.06 -13.20 -11.16
CA SER A 81 -0.15 -14.01 -10.34
C SER A 81 0.11 -13.40 -8.96
N SER A 82 -0.10 -12.09 -8.78
CA SER A 82 0.08 -11.38 -7.49
C SER A 82 -1.09 -11.53 -6.51
N ARG A 83 -2.23 -12.08 -6.93
CA ARG A 83 -3.48 -12.02 -6.16
C ARG A 83 -3.36 -12.61 -4.75
N VAL A 84 -2.59 -13.69 -4.60
CA VAL A 84 -2.36 -14.33 -3.29
C VAL A 84 -1.62 -13.38 -2.35
N ALA A 85 -0.53 -12.75 -2.80
CA ALA A 85 0.24 -11.80 -2.00
C ALA A 85 -0.60 -10.58 -1.59
N GLU A 86 -1.47 -10.11 -2.48
CA GLU A 86 -2.37 -8.99 -2.20
C GLU A 86 -3.44 -9.35 -1.16
N TRP A 87 -3.99 -10.56 -1.22
CA TRP A 87 -4.90 -11.04 -0.18
C TRP A 87 -4.23 -11.26 1.17
N ILE A 88 -2.98 -11.74 1.20
CA ILE A 88 -2.19 -11.80 2.44
C ILE A 88 -2.07 -10.41 3.06
N ASN A 89 -1.76 -9.39 2.26
CA ASN A 89 -1.68 -8.01 2.75
C ASN A 89 -3.02 -7.53 3.33
N VAL A 90 -4.15 -7.83 2.67
CA VAL A 90 -5.49 -7.46 3.15
C VAL A 90 -5.78 -8.11 4.50
N VAL A 91 -5.60 -9.43 4.62
CA VAL A 91 -5.86 -10.17 5.86
C VAL A 91 -4.98 -9.64 6.98
N MET A 92 -3.69 -9.47 6.71
CA MET A 92 -2.74 -8.98 7.72
C MET A 92 -3.00 -7.54 8.12
N SER A 93 -3.54 -6.70 7.24
CA SER A 93 -3.94 -5.34 7.59
C SER A 93 -5.17 -5.31 8.50
N VAL A 94 -6.12 -6.21 8.31
CA VAL A 94 -7.27 -6.36 9.24
C VAL A 94 -6.81 -6.89 10.59
N VAL A 95 -5.96 -7.91 10.61
CA VAL A 95 -5.36 -8.44 11.85
C VAL A 95 -4.58 -7.35 12.59
N ALA A 96 -3.76 -6.58 11.86
CA ALA A 96 -3.00 -5.47 12.42
C ALA A 96 -3.90 -4.39 13.01
N ALA A 97 -5.02 -4.05 12.36
CA ALA A 97 -5.97 -3.07 12.89
C ALA A 97 -6.51 -3.49 14.27
N VAL A 98 -6.91 -4.77 14.41
CA VAL A 98 -7.38 -5.31 15.71
C VAL A 98 -6.24 -5.30 16.74
N ALA A 99 -5.06 -5.79 16.35
CA ALA A 99 -3.90 -5.87 17.23
C ALA A 99 -3.41 -4.49 17.70
N LEU A 100 -3.44 -3.47 16.83
CA LEU A 100 -3.10 -2.08 17.18
C LEU A 100 -4.13 -1.46 18.13
N GLY A 101 -5.41 -1.81 17.97
CA GLY A 101 -6.47 -1.42 18.89
C GLY A 101 -6.15 -1.81 20.33
N TRP A 102 -5.69 -3.04 20.54
CA TRP A 102 -5.23 -3.51 21.85
C TRP A 102 -3.85 -2.99 22.24
N ALA A 103 -2.85 -3.12 21.37
CA ALA A 103 -1.46 -2.78 21.70
C ALA A 103 -1.28 -1.30 22.07
N SER A 104 -2.05 -0.40 21.44
CA SER A 104 -2.01 1.03 21.74
C SER A 104 -2.52 1.39 23.13
N THR A 105 -3.32 0.54 23.79
CA THR A 105 -3.75 0.75 25.18
C THR A 105 -2.73 0.21 26.18
N VAL A 106 -1.79 -0.63 25.73
CA VAL A 106 -0.72 -1.19 26.57
C VAL A 106 0.44 -0.21 26.64
N SER A 107 1.01 0.17 25.50
CA SER A 107 2.09 1.16 25.41
C SER A 107 2.37 1.59 23.97
N ILE A 108 3.07 2.71 23.80
CA ILE A 108 3.58 3.14 22.47
C ILE A 108 4.54 2.08 21.91
N GLY A 109 5.38 1.48 22.74
CA GLY A 109 6.32 0.42 22.33
C GLY A 109 5.59 -0.82 21.78
N ALA A 110 4.53 -1.25 22.43
CA ALA A 110 3.70 -2.35 21.94
C ALA A 110 3.05 -2.01 20.59
N ALA A 111 2.50 -0.80 20.45
CA ALA A 111 1.93 -0.34 19.18
C ALA A 111 2.98 -0.27 18.05
N LEU A 112 4.20 0.22 18.34
CA LEU A 112 5.32 0.23 17.41
C LEU A 112 5.73 -1.17 16.97
N ALA A 113 5.77 -2.13 17.89
CA ALA A 113 6.11 -3.51 17.59
C ALA A 113 5.09 -4.13 16.62
N VAL A 114 3.79 -4.00 16.92
CA VAL A 114 2.71 -4.49 16.06
C VAL A 114 2.74 -3.80 14.69
N TRP A 115 2.92 -2.48 14.68
CA TRP A 115 3.05 -1.71 13.44
C TRP A 115 4.24 -2.21 12.60
N GLY A 116 5.38 -2.45 13.23
CA GLY A 116 6.59 -2.95 12.59
C GLY A 116 6.38 -4.31 11.93
N VAL A 117 5.77 -5.26 12.63
CA VAL A 117 5.42 -6.59 12.08
C VAL A 117 4.51 -6.43 10.85
N TRP A 118 3.46 -5.64 10.97
CA TRP A 118 2.54 -5.39 9.87
C TRP A 118 3.24 -4.77 8.66
N ALA A 119 4.08 -3.75 8.86
CA ALA A 119 4.82 -3.07 7.79
C ALA A 119 5.79 -4.01 7.06
N VAL A 120 6.43 -4.95 7.78
CA VAL A 120 7.26 -6.00 7.18
C VAL A 120 6.43 -6.90 6.29
N VAL A 121 5.32 -7.43 6.79
CA VAL A 121 4.48 -8.36 6.03
C VAL A 121 3.85 -7.68 4.81
N ALA A 122 3.39 -6.44 4.98
CA ALA A 122 2.87 -5.62 3.89
C ALA A 122 3.94 -5.33 2.83
N GLY A 123 5.15 -4.94 3.26
CA GLY A 123 6.29 -4.70 2.38
C GLY A 123 6.70 -5.94 1.58
N ILE A 124 6.79 -7.11 2.24
CA ILE A 124 7.07 -8.39 1.57
C ILE A 124 5.97 -8.72 0.56
N SER A 125 4.71 -8.54 0.93
CA SER A 125 3.57 -8.79 0.03
C SER A 125 3.65 -7.90 -1.21
N GLN A 126 4.00 -6.62 -1.05
CA GLN A 126 4.21 -5.69 -2.15
C GLN A 126 5.42 -6.07 -3.02
N LEU A 127 6.54 -6.50 -2.42
CA LEU A 127 7.72 -6.99 -3.12
C LEU A 127 7.38 -8.21 -3.98
N VAL A 128 6.72 -9.21 -3.41
CA VAL A 128 6.29 -10.41 -4.13
C VAL A 128 5.34 -10.02 -5.27
N ALA A 129 4.37 -9.17 -5.00
CA ALA A 129 3.41 -8.72 -5.99
C ALA A 129 4.07 -7.91 -7.14
N ALA A 130 5.13 -7.14 -6.86
CA ALA A 130 5.93 -6.45 -7.86
C ALA A 130 6.85 -7.42 -8.63
N LEU A 131 7.46 -8.40 -7.97
CA LEU A 131 8.29 -9.41 -8.64
C LEU A 131 7.46 -10.27 -9.59
N LEU A 132 6.25 -10.63 -9.20
CA LEU A 132 5.34 -11.45 -10.02
C LEU A 132 4.79 -10.68 -11.23
N ARG A 133 4.75 -9.34 -11.18
CA ARG A 133 4.28 -8.48 -12.27
C ARG A 133 5.41 -7.78 -13.04
N ARG A 134 6.68 -8.08 -12.75
CA ARG A 134 7.86 -7.45 -13.37
C ARG A 134 7.87 -7.46 -14.91
N ARG A 135 7.21 -8.44 -15.54
CA ARG A 135 7.08 -8.55 -17.00
C ARG A 135 6.17 -7.49 -17.63
N ALA A 136 5.36 -6.78 -16.84
CA ALA A 136 4.44 -5.74 -17.30
C ALA A 136 5.08 -4.33 -17.42
N GLY A 137 6.38 -4.17 -17.13
CA GLY A 137 7.14 -2.95 -17.39
C GLY A 137 6.86 -1.75 -16.45
N GLY A 138 7.75 -1.53 -15.47
CA GLY A 138 7.81 -0.27 -14.71
C GLY A 138 7.65 -0.35 -13.20
N GLN A 139 8.13 -1.43 -12.57
CA GLN A 139 7.83 -1.76 -11.17
C GLN A 139 8.99 -1.55 -10.18
N ILE A 140 10.13 -1.02 -10.62
CA ILE A 140 11.26 -0.67 -9.74
C ILE A 140 10.82 0.26 -8.59
N PRO A 141 9.95 1.28 -8.79
CA PRO A 141 9.48 2.13 -7.69
C PRO A 141 8.70 1.35 -6.61
N GLN A 142 7.94 0.34 -7.02
CA GLN A 142 7.13 -0.49 -6.11
C GLN A 142 8.00 -1.52 -5.36
N VAL A 143 9.03 -2.06 -6.01
CA VAL A 143 10.05 -2.89 -5.34
C VAL A 143 10.81 -2.09 -4.28
N LEU A 144 11.25 -0.87 -4.61
CA LEU A 144 11.94 0.01 -3.66
C LEU A 144 11.05 0.40 -2.48
N SER A 145 9.77 0.72 -2.74
CA SER A 145 8.80 1.03 -1.68
C SER A 145 8.53 -0.15 -0.75
N GLY A 146 8.39 -1.36 -1.30
CA GLY A 146 8.25 -2.58 -0.52
C GLY A 146 9.50 -2.88 0.33
N GLY A 147 10.70 -2.69 -0.24
CA GLY A 147 11.97 -2.83 0.49
C GLY A 147 12.11 -1.84 1.64
N ILE A 148 11.84 -0.55 1.41
CA ILE A 148 11.86 0.50 2.44
C ILE A 148 10.86 0.17 3.56
N SER A 149 9.69 -0.39 3.21
CA SER A 149 8.68 -0.81 4.19
C SER A 149 9.17 -1.94 5.10
N VAL A 150 9.90 -2.91 4.54
CA VAL A 150 10.50 -3.97 5.35
C VAL A 150 11.54 -3.40 6.31
N PHE A 151 12.47 -2.56 5.82
CA PHE A 151 13.50 -1.97 6.68
C PHE A 151 12.93 -1.06 7.76
N ALA A 152 12.00 -0.17 7.41
CA ALA A 152 11.33 0.70 8.36
C ALA A 152 10.53 -0.12 9.38
N GLY A 153 9.82 -1.15 8.92
CA GLY A 153 9.05 -2.06 9.78
C GLY A 153 9.93 -2.80 10.80
N LEU A 154 11.08 -3.32 10.37
CA LEU A 154 12.06 -3.91 11.28
C LEU A 154 12.58 -2.88 12.30
N GLY A 155 12.86 -1.66 11.87
CA GLY A 155 13.25 -0.56 12.75
C GLY A 155 12.20 -0.26 13.83
N PHE A 156 10.93 -0.17 13.45
CA PHE A 156 9.83 0.03 14.42
C PHE A 156 9.63 -1.17 15.33
N LEU A 157 9.82 -2.39 14.83
CA LEU A 157 9.76 -3.59 15.65
C LEU A 157 10.82 -3.56 16.75
N PHE A 158 12.08 -3.33 16.39
CA PHE A 158 13.16 -3.24 17.36
C PHE A 158 12.99 -2.08 18.33
N GLN A 159 12.57 -0.91 17.83
CA GLN A 159 12.26 0.23 18.67
C GLN A 159 11.14 -0.09 19.67
N GLY A 160 10.07 -0.75 19.22
CA GLY A 160 8.94 -1.13 20.06
C GLY A 160 9.32 -2.14 21.13
N LEU A 161 10.04 -3.21 20.76
CA LEU A 161 10.54 -4.22 21.69
C LEU A 161 11.55 -3.65 22.70
N GLY A 162 12.30 -2.61 22.33
CA GLY A 162 13.21 -1.87 23.21
C GLY A 162 12.52 -0.84 24.12
N GLY A 163 11.18 -0.78 24.16
CA GLY A 163 10.44 0.16 25.00
C GLY A 163 10.29 1.56 24.42
N GLY A 164 10.32 1.69 23.08
CA GLY A 164 10.20 2.97 22.39
C GLY A 164 8.99 3.81 22.80
N ALA A 165 9.21 5.10 23.01
CA ALA A 165 8.21 6.04 23.53
C ALA A 165 7.65 7.01 22.48
N SER A 166 8.02 6.88 21.19
CA SER A 166 7.62 7.82 20.15
C SER A 166 7.08 7.12 18.90
N ALA A 167 5.88 7.51 18.48
CA ALA A 167 5.28 7.07 17.22
C ALA A 167 5.58 8.02 16.05
N THR A 168 6.34 9.11 16.25
CA THR A 168 6.62 10.10 15.19
C THR A 168 7.30 9.48 13.98
N GLY A 169 8.16 8.46 14.19
CA GLY A 169 8.79 7.72 13.10
C GLY A 169 7.78 7.08 12.14
N ILE A 170 6.63 6.61 12.67
CA ILE A 170 5.56 6.04 11.85
C ILE A 170 5.02 7.08 10.85
N ALA A 171 4.82 8.33 11.28
CA ALA A 171 4.34 9.39 10.41
C ALA A 171 5.34 9.71 9.28
N GLY A 172 6.64 9.72 9.59
CA GLY A 172 7.70 9.88 8.60
C GLY A 172 7.68 8.77 7.55
N TYR A 173 7.52 7.52 8.00
CA TYR A 173 7.39 6.36 7.11
C TYR A 173 6.14 6.46 6.21
N ALA A 174 4.97 6.80 6.77
CA ALA A 174 3.74 6.98 6.00
C ALA A 174 3.87 8.08 4.93
N THR A 175 4.55 9.18 5.27
CA THR A 175 4.82 10.28 4.33
C THR A 175 5.67 9.82 3.15
N LEU A 176 6.74 9.06 3.41
CA LEU A 176 7.57 8.48 2.35
C LEU A 176 6.75 7.54 1.45
N GLY A 177 5.92 6.67 2.04
CA GLY A 177 4.97 5.83 1.29
C GLY A 177 4.03 6.65 0.40
N GLY A 178 3.52 7.77 0.91
CA GLY A 178 2.72 8.74 0.17
C GLY A 178 3.42 9.25 -1.09
N ILE A 179 4.69 9.64 -0.98
CA ILE A 179 5.48 10.14 -2.13
C ILE A 179 5.53 9.09 -3.25
N PHE A 180 5.69 7.81 -2.93
CA PHE A 180 5.66 6.75 -3.95
C PHE A 180 4.30 6.61 -4.66
N PHE A 181 3.19 6.78 -3.93
CA PHE A 181 1.87 6.84 -4.55
C PHE A 181 1.73 8.04 -5.48
N LEU A 182 2.22 9.21 -5.07
CA LEU A 182 2.21 10.41 -5.92
C LEU A 182 3.00 10.21 -7.22
N VAL A 183 4.22 9.66 -7.14
CA VAL A 183 5.05 9.35 -8.31
C VAL A 183 4.32 8.38 -9.25
N SER A 184 3.68 7.35 -8.70
CA SER A 184 2.89 6.38 -9.47
C SER A 184 1.69 7.03 -10.17
N ALA A 185 0.99 7.95 -9.50
CA ALA A 185 -0.13 8.69 -10.06
C ALA A 185 0.30 9.63 -11.20
N ILE A 186 1.44 10.33 -11.04
CA ILE A 186 2.01 11.22 -12.07
C ILE A 186 2.40 10.40 -13.29
N ARG A 187 3.10 9.27 -13.11
CA ARG A 187 3.49 8.37 -14.21
C ARG A 187 2.26 7.94 -15.02
N LEU A 188 1.20 7.52 -14.33
CA LEU A 188 -0.02 7.06 -14.99
C LEU A 188 -0.75 8.19 -15.73
N SER A 189 -0.70 9.42 -15.19
CA SER A 189 -1.20 10.63 -15.88
C SER A 189 -0.45 10.92 -17.18
N VAL A 190 0.88 10.73 -17.20
CA VAL A 190 1.69 10.89 -18.41
C VAL A 190 1.33 9.83 -19.45
N LEU A 191 1.19 8.57 -19.04
CA LEU A 191 0.82 7.47 -19.93
C LEU A 191 -0.57 7.68 -20.57
N LEU A 192 -1.57 8.05 -19.77
CA LEU A 192 -2.92 8.36 -20.26
C LEU A 192 -2.92 9.52 -21.26
N ARG A 193 -2.14 10.58 -21.01
CA ARG A 193 -2.03 11.72 -21.94
C ARG A 193 -1.37 11.34 -23.26
N ARG A 194 -0.41 10.41 -23.27
CA ARG A 194 0.21 9.91 -24.51
C ARG A 194 -0.78 9.06 -25.31
N ALA A 195 -1.54 8.19 -24.65
CA ALA A 195 -2.56 7.36 -25.30
C ALA A 195 -3.74 8.15 -25.89
N ALA A 196 -4.00 9.36 -25.39
CA ALA A 196 -5.02 10.25 -25.95
C ALA A 196 -4.52 11.10 -27.15
N ARG A 197 -3.22 11.05 -27.46
CA ARG A 197 -2.57 11.85 -28.52
C ARG A 197 -2.08 11.01 -29.71
N GLY A 198 -2.06 9.69 -29.59
CA GLY A 198 -1.73 8.74 -30.66
C GLY A 198 -2.98 7.96 -31.03
#